data_AF-A0A534M590-F1
#
_entry.id   AF-A0A534M590-F1
#
_cell.length_a   1.000
_cell.length_b   1.000
_cell.length_c   1.000
_cell.angle_alpha   90.00
_cell.angle_beta   90.00
_cell.angle_gamma   90.00
#
_symmetry.space_group_name_H-M   'P 1'
#
loop_
_entity.id
_entity.type
_entity.pdbx_description
1 polymer ?
#
loop_
_entity_poly.entity_id
_entity_poly.type
_entity_poly.pdbx_seq_one_letter_code
_entity_poly.pdbx_strand_id
1 'polypeptide(L)'
;MVLLRRGAGVVEIEAEPPGDDPAARHAAADAVQDAIDELEVGGDVRSVILACFRRFCALLGARGITAQGALTPRELEGLAVERLHVSREASETLTTLFEEARYSEHPLGEADRHRAIESLAGIRVALGA
;
A
#
# COMPACT_ATOMS: atom_id res chain seq x y z
N MET A 1 -26.39 19.75 -15.34
CA MET A 1 -27.35 18.63 -15.27
C MET A 1 -26.61 17.37 -15.74
N VAL A 2 -26.05 16.63 -14.79
CA VAL A 2 -25.57 15.24 -14.95
C VAL A 2 -26.09 14.53 -13.72
N LEU A 3 -27.03 13.60 -13.92
CA LEU A 3 -27.53 12.70 -12.90
C LEU A 3 -26.58 11.50 -12.81
N LEU A 4 -25.94 11.28 -11.66
CA LEU A 4 -25.57 9.93 -11.28
C LEU A 4 -26.56 9.45 -10.21
N ARG A 5 -27.51 8.61 -10.64
CA ARG A 5 -28.24 7.72 -9.75
C ARG A 5 -27.28 6.60 -9.32
N ARG A 6 -27.12 6.42 -8.01
CA ARG A 6 -26.92 5.08 -7.45
C ARG A 6 -27.73 4.97 -6.17
N GLY A 7 -28.65 4.01 -6.19
CA GLY A 7 -29.65 3.81 -5.15
C GLY A 7 -29.13 2.99 -3.98
N ALA A 8 -29.84 3.20 -2.87
CA ALA A 8 -30.04 2.31 -1.73
C ALA A 8 -28.80 1.92 -0.91
N GLY A 9 -28.58 2.74 0.12
CA GLY A 9 -27.73 2.46 1.26
C GLY A 9 -27.31 3.77 1.87
N VAL A 10 -28.18 4.41 2.67
CA VAL A 10 -27.71 5.38 3.65
C VAL A 10 -26.91 4.54 4.65
N VAL A 11 -25.64 4.34 4.36
CA VAL A 11 -24.67 3.90 5.36
C VAL A 11 -24.49 5.14 6.21
N GLU A 12 -25.04 5.08 7.42
CA GLU A 12 -24.70 6.03 8.46
C GLU A 12 -23.17 6.13 8.48
N ILE A 13 -22.67 7.34 8.23
CA ILE A 13 -21.26 7.63 8.40
C ILE A 13 -21.04 7.54 9.90
N GLU A 14 -20.81 6.33 10.40
CA GLU A 14 -20.11 6.13 11.66
C GLU A 14 -18.82 6.92 11.51
N ALA A 15 -18.66 7.89 12.40
CA ALA A 15 -17.61 8.89 12.39
C ALA A 15 -16.29 8.28 11.89
N GLU A 16 -15.67 8.93 10.90
CA GLU A 16 -14.33 8.59 10.41
C GLU A 16 -13.47 8.29 11.64
N PRO A 17 -13.02 7.03 11.85
CA PRO A 17 -12.21 6.72 13.01
C PRO A 17 -11.03 7.69 12.99
N PRO A 18 -10.65 8.27 14.14
CA PRO A 18 -9.66 9.32 14.19
C PRO A 18 -8.45 8.90 13.36
N GLY A 19 -8.10 9.74 12.37
CA GLY A 19 -6.87 9.59 11.60
C GLY A 19 -5.73 9.35 12.57
N ASP A 20 -4.88 8.38 12.23
CA ASP A 20 -3.87 7.75 13.09
C ASP A 20 -4.39 6.87 14.23
N ASP A 21 -4.77 5.63 13.90
CA ASP A 21 -4.54 4.51 14.84
C ASP A 21 -3.04 4.16 14.80
N PRO A 22 -2.28 4.44 15.89
CA PRO A 22 -0.83 4.23 15.93
C PRO A 22 -0.43 2.77 15.84
N ALA A 23 -1.26 1.84 16.33
CA ALA A 23 -0.96 0.41 16.28
C ALA A 23 -0.94 -0.08 14.82
N ALA A 24 -1.87 0.40 14.01
CA ALA A 24 -1.93 0.06 12.60
C ALA A 24 -0.84 0.75 11.77
N ARG A 25 -0.40 1.97 12.13
CA ARG A 25 0.82 2.56 11.55
C ARG A 25 2.05 1.70 11.83
N HIS A 26 2.18 1.25 13.09
CA HIS A 26 3.29 0.40 13.51
C HIS A 26 3.28 -0.93 12.76
N ALA A 27 2.14 -1.60 12.68
CA ALA A 27 2.00 -2.84 11.92
C ALA A 27 2.30 -2.67 10.42
N ALA A 28 1.99 -1.52 9.83
CA ALA A 28 2.37 -1.20 8.46
C ALA A 28 3.89 -0.96 8.34
N ALA A 29 4.51 -0.29 9.31
CA ALA A 29 5.95 -0.09 9.35
C ALA A 29 6.70 -1.43 9.48
N ASP A 30 6.20 -2.33 10.33
CA ASP A 30 6.74 -3.69 10.50
C ASP A 30 6.64 -4.50 9.20
N ALA A 31 5.47 -4.48 8.55
CA ALA A 31 5.28 -5.18 7.27
C ALA A 31 6.21 -4.66 6.16
N VAL A 32 6.52 -3.35 6.18
CA VAL A 32 7.50 -2.74 5.27
C VAL A 32 8.92 -3.16 5.62
N GLN A 33 9.26 -3.19 6.91
CA GLN A 33 10.58 -3.62 7.38
C GLN A 33 10.84 -5.08 7.00
N ASP A 34 9.88 -5.98 7.23
CA ASP A 34 10.00 -7.39 6.84
C ASP A 34 10.28 -7.55 5.34
N ALA A 35 9.61 -6.74 4.49
CA ALA A 35 9.83 -6.77 3.05
C ALA A 35 11.22 -6.26 2.66
N ILE A 36 11.74 -5.25 3.36
CA ILE A 36 13.11 -4.75 3.15
C ILE A 36 14.12 -5.83 3.52
N ASP A 37 13.98 -6.43 4.71
CA ASP A 37 14.89 -7.47 5.19
C ASP A 37 14.90 -8.67 4.23
N GLU A 38 13.73 -9.09 3.75
CA GLU A 38 13.60 -10.19 2.79
C GLU A 38 14.26 -9.87 1.44
N LEU A 39 14.17 -8.62 0.97
CA LEU A 39 14.88 -8.18 -0.23
C LEU A 39 16.39 -8.13 -0.02
N GLU A 40 16.87 -7.66 1.14
CA GLU A 40 18.30 -7.56 1.45
C GLU A 40 19.00 -8.92 1.52
N VAL A 41 18.32 -9.95 2.04
CA VAL A 41 18.88 -11.32 2.10
C VAL A 41 18.73 -12.11 0.78
N GLY A 42 18.26 -11.46 -0.29
CA GLY A 42 18.21 -12.05 -1.63
C GLY A 42 16.89 -12.74 -1.99
N GLY A 43 15.78 -12.42 -1.30
CA GLY A 43 14.45 -12.89 -1.68
C GLY A 43 14.06 -12.53 -3.11
N ASP A 44 13.14 -13.30 -3.69
CA ASP A 44 12.61 -13.03 -5.03
C ASP A 44 11.80 -11.73 -5.05
N VAL A 45 12.27 -10.72 -5.80
CA VAL A 45 11.70 -9.36 -5.78
C VAL A 45 10.20 -9.36 -6.05
N ARG A 46 9.75 -10.15 -7.03
CA ARG A 46 8.34 -10.27 -7.40
C ARG A 46 7.50 -10.79 -6.24
N SER A 47 7.93 -11.89 -5.65
CA SER A 47 7.22 -12.53 -4.54
C SER A 47 7.13 -11.61 -3.32
N VAL A 48 8.23 -10.92 -2.99
CA VAL A 48 8.28 -9.99 -1.84
C VAL A 48 7.35 -8.80 -2.04
N ILE A 49 7.39 -8.16 -3.21
CA ILE A 49 6.52 -7.02 -3.56
C ILE A 49 5.03 -7.42 -3.45
N LEU A 50 4.65 -8.57 -4.03
CA LEU A 50 3.27 -9.05 -3.99
C LEU A 50 2.81 -9.39 -2.56
N ALA A 51 3.69 -9.99 -1.75
CA ALA A 51 3.39 -10.32 -0.36
C ALA A 51 3.25 -9.05 0.50
N CYS A 52 4.13 -8.07 0.34
CA CYS A 52 4.05 -6.76 0.98
C CYS A 52 2.72 -6.07 0.66
N PHE A 53 2.35 -5.98 -0.62
CA PHE A 53 1.09 -5.36 -1.04
C PHE A 53 -0.14 -6.06 -0.44
N ARG A 54 -0.15 -7.40 -0.40
CA ARG A 54 -1.24 -8.16 0.24
C ARG A 54 -1.38 -7.87 1.74
N ARG A 55 -0.26 -7.72 2.45
CA ARG A 55 -0.26 -7.35 3.88
C ARG A 55 -0.82 -5.94 4.06
N PHE A 56 -0.41 -4.99 3.22
CA PHE A 56 -0.98 -3.63 3.23
C PHE A 56 -2.49 -3.63 2.99
N CYS A 57 -2.98 -4.36 1.99
CA CYS A 57 -4.41 -4.50 1.75
C CYS A 57 -5.16 -5.08 2.95
N ALA A 58 -4.59 -6.08 3.62
CA ALA A 58 -5.20 -6.67 4.82
C ALA A 58 -5.25 -5.67 6.00
N LEU A 59 -4.17 -4.92 6.23
CA LEU A 59 -4.10 -3.88 7.27
C LEU A 59 -5.10 -2.74 7.02
N LEU A 60 -5.23 -2.30 5.77
CA LEU A 60 -6.20 -1.27 5.38
C LEU A 60 -7.63 -1.81 5.40
N GLY A 61 -7.84 -3.06 5.01
CA GLY A 61 -9.14 -3.70 5.05
C GLY A 61 -9.68 -3.90 6.47
N ALA A 62 -8.82 -4.22 7.43
CA ALA A 62 -9.18 -4.27 8.85
C ALA A 62 -9.72 -2.93 9.40
N ARG A 63 -9.46 -1.81 8.70
CA ARG A 63 -9.91 -0.46 9.04
C ARG A 63 -11.16 -0.03 8.26
N GLY A 64 -11.77 -0.94 7.52
CA GLY A 64 -12.90 -0.63 6.64
C GLY A 64 -12.55 0.23 5.43
N ILE A 65 -11.26 0.46 5.14
CA ILE A 65 -10.80 1.24 3.98
C ILE A 65 -10.98 0.45 2.67
N THR A 66 -11.10 -0.87 2.75
CA THR A 66 -11.48 -1.72 1.61
C THR A 66 -12.96 -2.14 1.68
N ALA A 67 -13.74 -1.63 2.64
CA ALA A 67 -15.15 -2.00 2.77
C ALA A 67 -16.03 -1.45 1.62
N GLN A 68 -15.50 -0.48 0.87
CA GLN A 68 -16.18 0.16 -0.26
C GLN A 68 -16.03 -0.63 -1.57
N GLY A 69 -15.24 -1.71 -1.60
CA GLY A 69 -14.99 -2.55 -2.77
C GLY A 69 -13.52 -2.93 -2.95
N ALA A 70 -13.22 -3.74 -3.96
CA ALA A 70 -11.85 -4.04 -4.34
C ALA A 70 -11.18 -2.78 -4.91
N LEU A 71 -10.11 -2.31 -4.26
CA LEU A 71 -9.31 -1.17 -4.72
C LEU A 71 -8.27 -1.63 -5.76
N THR A 72 -8.07 -0.81 -6.78
CA THR A 72 -6.90 -0.92 -7.65
C THR A 72 -5.62 -0.49 -6.91
N PRO A 73 -4.42 -0.90 -7.37
CA PRO A 73 -3.16 -0.48 -6.75
C PRO A 73 -3.00 1.04 -6.69
N ARG A 74 -3.41 1.76 -7.74
CA ARG A 74 -3.35 3.22 -7.82
C ARG A 74 -4.33 3.91 -6.89
N GLU A 75 -5.51 3.35 -6.68
CA GLU A 75 -6.45 3.87 -5.67
C GLU A 75 -5.90 3.64 -4.25
N LEU A 76 -5.27 2.49 -4.01
CA LEU A 76 -4.61 2.21 -2.73
C LEU A 76 -3.44 3.18 -2.47
N GLU A 77 -2.64 3.47 -3.50
CA GLU A 77 -1.56 4.47 -3.47
C GLU A 77 -2.10 5.84 -3.03
N GLY A 78 -3.17 6.32 -3.68
CA GLY A 78 -3.81 7.59 -3.34
C GLY A 78 -4.27 7.63 -1.88
N LEU A 79 -4.94 6.58 -1.42
CA LEU A 79 -5.40 6.48 -0.03
C LEU A 79 -4.23 6.42 0.96
N ALA A 80 -3.15 5.71 0.65
CA ALA A 80 -1.98 5.65 1.50
C ALA A 80 -1.34 7.05 1.65
N VAL A 81 -1.16 7.77 0.55
CA VAL A 81 -0.61 9.14 0.57
C VAL A 81 -1.51 10.10 1.35
N GLU A 82 -2.83 10.01 1.16
CA GLU A 82 -3.80 10.90 1.81
C GLU A 82 -3.98 10.60 3.30
N ARG A 83 -4.07 9.32 3.68
CA ARG A 83 -4.47 8.87 5.03
C ARG A 83 -3.30 8.48 5.92
N LEU A 84 -2.19 8.01 5.34
CA LEU A 84 -0.99 7.61 6.09
C LEU A 84 0.14 8.64 5.97
N HIS A 85 -0.02 9.66 5.13
CA HIS A 85 0.96 10.72 4.89
C HIS A 85 2.34 10.19 4.45
N VAL A 86 2.35 9.08 3.71
CA VAL A 86 3.57 8.52 3.11
C VAL A 86 4.04 9.36 1.92
N SER A 87 5.34 9.29 1.59
CA SER A 87 5.89 9.99 0.42
C SER A 87 5.18 9.56 -0.86
N ARG A 88 4.73 10.54 -1.66
CA ARG A 88 4.08 10.29 -2.95
C ARG A 88 5.03 9.58 -3.92
N GLU A 89 6.26 10.07 -4.05
CA GLU A 89 7.26 9.50 -4.96
C GLU A 89 7.62 8.06 -4.59
N ALA A 90 7.80 7.79 -3.29
CA ALA A 90 8.05 6.45 -2.80
C ALA A 90 6.86 5.53 -3.10
N SER A 91 5.64 6.00 -2.85
CA SER A 91 4.41 5.23 -3.08
C SER A 91 4.17 4.94 -4.57
N GLU A 92 4.43 5.90 -5.44
CA GLU A 92 4.33 5.75 -6.90
C GLU A 92 5.33 4.71 -7.42
N THR A 93 6.56 4.75 -6.91
CA THR A 93 7.62 3.78 -7.24
C THR A 93 7.21 2.38 -6.83
N LEU A 94 6.76 2.19 -5.58
CA LEU A 94 6.31 0.89 -5.09
C LEU A 94 5.12 0.34 -5.91
N THR A 95 4.16 1.21 -6.22
CA THR A 95 2.96 0.83 -6.97
C THR A 95 3.30 0.43 -8.41
N THR A 96 4.25 1.11 -9.04
CA THR A 96 4.75 0.73 -10.36
C THR A 96 5.45 -0.64 -10.34
N LEU A 97 6.28 -0.90 -9.32
CA LEU A 97 6.91 -2.21 -9.13
C LEU A 97 5.87 -3.31 -8.85
N PHE A 98 4.81 -3.00 -8.10
CA PHE A 98 3.69 -3.92 -7.90
C PHE A 98 2.97 -4.25 -9.20
N GLU A 99 2.65 -3.24 -10.02
CA GLU A 99 1.98 -3.46 -11.31
C GLU A 99 2.83 -4.34 -12.22
N GLU A 100 4.14 -4.09 -12.29
CA GLU A 100 5.09 -4.94 -13.03
C GLU A 100 5.11 -6.38 -12.47
N ALA A 101 5.18 -6.51 -11.14
CA ALA A 101 5.16 -7.79 -10.44
C ALA A 101 3.84 -8.57 -10.63
N ARG A 102 2.73 -7.88 -10.88
CA ARG A 102 1.39 -8.47 -10.95
C ARG A 102 0.92 -8.76 -12.37
N TYR A 103 1.26 -7.90 -13.32
CA TYR A 103 0.67 -7.86 -14.66
C TYR A 103 1.66 -8.10 -15.80
N SER A 104 2.96 -8.10 -15.52
CA SER A 104 4.01 -8.32 -16.52
C SER A 104 4.81 -9.59 -16.23
N GLU A 105 5.35 -10.22 -17.28
CA GLU A 105 6.27 -11.36 -17.19
C GLU A 105 7.75 -10.93 -17.19
N HIS A 106 8.06 -9.64 -17.30
CA HIS A 106 9.45 -9.19 -17.32
C HIS A 106 10.18 -9.56 -16.02
N PRO A 107 11.44 -10.04 -16.09
CA PRO A 107 12.22 -10.30 -14.90
C PRO A 107 12.42 -9.03 -14.07
N LEU A 108 12.17 -9.11 -12.76
CA LEU A 108 12.54 -8.05 -11.82
C LEU A 108 13.95 -8.32 -11.33
N GLY A 109 14.87 -7.45 -11.74
CA GLY A 109 16.30 -7.63 -11.54
C GLY A 109 16.83 -6.90 -10.32
N GLU A 110 18.15 -6.83 -10.23
CA GLU A 110 18.82 -6.20 -9.10
C GLU A 110 18.57 -4.68 -9.02
N ALA A 111 18.40 -4.02 -10.16
CA ALA A 111 18.00 -2.61 -10.18
C ALA A 111 16.59 -2.40 -9.57
N ASP A 112 15.67 -3.33 -9.81
CA ASP A 112 14.32 -3.28 -9.22
C ASP A 112 14.35 -3.58 -7.73
N ARG A 113 15.24 -4.48 -7.28
CA ARG A 113 15.50 -4.72 -5.85
C ARG A 113 15.92 -3.43 -5.15
N HIS A 114 16.92 -2.73 -5.69
CA HIS A 114 17.40 -1.47 -5.11
C HIS A 114 16.29 -0.41 -5.04
N ARG A 115 15.55 -0.23 -6.15
CA ARG A 115 14.41 0.69 -6.21
C ARG A 115 13.31 0.32 -5.20
N ALA A 116 13.03 -0.97 -5.03
CA ALA A 116 12.06 -1.45 -4.05
C ALA A 116 12.50 -1.12 -2.62
N ILE A 117 13.76 -1.40 -2.26
CA ILE A 117 14.31 -1.11 -0.94
C ILE A 117 14.28 0.39 -0.64
N GLU A 118 14.72 1.24 -1.57
CA GLU A 118 14.71 2.69 -1.39
C GLU A 118 13.28 3.24 -1.19
N SER A 119 12.35 2.79 -2.03
CA SER A 119 10.93 3.16 -1.94
C SER A 119 10.30 2.70 -0.62
N LEU A 120 10.50 1.44 -0.24
CA LEU A 120 10.00 0.88 1.02
C LEU A 120 10.62 1.60 2.22
N ALA A 121 11.92 1.93 2.19
CA ALA A 121 12.57 2.68 3.26
C ALA A 121 11.96 4.07 3.44
N GLY A 122 11.65 4.77 2.34
CA GLY A 122 10.95 6.06 2.38
C GLY A 122 9.55 5.96 2.99
N ILE A 123 8.80 4.91 2.65
CA ILE A 123 7.48 4.63 3.24
C ILE A 123 7.60 4.34 4.74
N ARG A 124 8.55 3.48 5.16
CA ARG A 124 8.79 3.14 6.56
C ARG A 124 9.09 4.36 7.41
N VAL A 125 9.95 5.26 6.93
CA VAL A 125 10.28 6.51 7.65
C VAL A 125 9.03 7.35 7.89
N ALA A 126 8.16 7.47 6.88
CA ALA A 126 6.91 8.21 7.04
C ALA A 126 5.91 7.52 8.00
N LEU A 127 5.91 6.18 8.07
CA LEU A 127 5.05 5.43 8.99
C LEU A 127 5.54 5.47 10.45
N GLY A 128 6.85 5.60 10.67
CA GLY A 128 7.46 5.67 12.01
C GLY A 128 7.62 7.08 12.59
N ALA A 129 7.36 8.12 11.80
CA ALA A 129 7.27 9.52 12.24
C ALA A 129 5.88 9.81 12.83
#